data_AF-A0A933RRP3-F1
#
_entry.id   AF-A0A933RRP3-F1
#
_cell.length_a   1.000
_cell.length_b   1.000
_cell.length_c   1.000
_cell.angle_alpha   90.00
_cell.angle_beta   90.00
_cell.angle_gamma   90.00
#
_symmetry.space_group_name_H-M   'P 1'
#
loop_
_entity.id
_entity.type
_entity.pdbx_description
1 polymer ?
#
loop_
_entity_poly.entity_id
_entity_poly.type
_entity_poly.pdbx_seq_one_letter_code
_entity_poly.pdbx_strand_id
1 'polypeptide(L)' 'MSFFSKETRRDVGRNDPCPCGSGKKYKKCCLGKGR' A
#
# COMPACT_ATOMS: atom_id res chain seq x y z
N MET A 1 11.32 -13.01 -17.27
CA MET A 1 9.92 -13.06 -16.82
C MET A 1 9.54 -11.70 -16.27
N SER A 2 8.45 -11.14 -16.78
CA SER A 2 8.15 -9.71 -16.83
C SER A 2 8.00 -9.03 -15.47
N PHE A 3 8.75 -7.93 -15.31
CA PHE A 3 8.28 -6.60 -14.90
C PHE A 3 6.99 -6.56 -14.05
N PHE A 4 7.20 -6.38 -12.75
CA PHE A 4 6.57 -5.30 -11.98
C PHE A 4 5.05 -5.07 -12.17
N SER A 5 4.22 -6.09 -11.94
CA SER A 5 2.77 -5.87 -11.79
C SER A 5 2.46 -5.28 -10.41
N LYS A 6 2.88 -4.03 -10.14
CA LYS A 6 2.43 -3.26 -8.96
C LYS A 6 1.20 -2.42 -9.30
N GLU A 7 0.22 -3.01 -9.97
CA GLU A 7 -1.01 -2.33 -10.39
C GLU A 7 -2.20 -2.72 -9.51
N THR A 8 -2.14 -2.42 -8.21
CA THR A 8 -3.32 -2.45 -7.33
C THR A 8 -3.23 -1.37 -6.23
N ARG A 9 -2.93 -0.12 -6.62
CA ARG A 9 -3.08 1.03 -5.70
C ARG A 9 -4.37 1.83 -5.90
N ARG A 10 -5.27 1.38 -6.79
CA ARG A 10 -6.45 2.19 -7.14
C ARG A 10 -7.48 2.28 -6.02
N ASP A 11 -7.56 1.30 -5.10
CA ASP A 11 -8.53 1.35 -4.00
C ASP A 11 -8.06 0.57 -2.76
N VAL A 12 -6.84 0.83 -2.28
CA VAL A 12 -6.45 0.29 -0.96
C VAL A 12 -7.16 1.11 0.11
N GLY A 13 -8.16 0.49 0.73
CA GLY A 13 -8.87 1.08 1.85
C GLY A 13 -7.91 1.54 2.94
N ARG A 14 -8.20 2.67 3.58
CA ARG A 14 -7.37 3.25 4.65
C ARG A 14 -7.03 2.23 5.75
N ASN A 15 -7.93 1.29 6.03
CA ASN A 15 -7.75 0.29 7.08
C ASN A 15 -7.11 -1.03 6.61
N ASP A 16 -6.99 -1.26 5.30
CA ASP A 16 -6.42 -2.47 4.73
C ASP A 16 -4.92 -2.61 5.02
N PRO A 17 -4.39 -3.85 5.02
CA PRO A 17 -2.96 -4.08 5.12
C PRO A 17 -2.22 -3.41 3.96
N CYS A 18 -1.07 -2.80 4.24
CA CYS A 18 -0.30 -2.09 3.22
C CYS A 18 0.26 -3.08 2.18
N PRO A 19 0.02 -2.86 0.87
CA PRO A 19 0.59 -3.69 -0.19
C PRO A 19 2.11 -3.53 -0.32
N CYS A 20 2.72 -2.66 0.50
CA CYS A 20 4.16 -2.49 0.60
C CYS A 20 4.86 -3.59 1.41
N GLY A 21 4.11 -4.53 2.00
CA GLY A 21 4.68 -5.64 2.78
C GLY A 21 5.17 -5.24 4.18
N SER A 22 4.79 -4.07 4.68
CA SER A 22 5.24 -3.56 5.98
C SER A 22 4.50 -4.16 7.19
N GLY A 23 3.44 -4.95 6.95
CA GLY A 23 2.54 -5.46 8.00
C GLY A 23 1.68 -4.38 8.68
N LYS A 24 1.81 -3.11 8.28
CA LYS A 24 1.05 -1.98 8.84
C LYS A 24 -0.19 -1.68 7.98
N LYS A 25 -1.24 -1.11 8.59
CA LYS A 25 -2.41 -0.60 7.85
C LYS A 25 -1.99 0.49 6.86
N TYR A 26 -2.65 0.56 5.70
CA TYR A 26 -2.34 1.50 4.63
C TYR A 26 -2.34 2.95 5.13
N LYS A 27 -3.33 3.33 5.95
CA LYS A 27 -3.40 4.65 6.61
C LYS A 27 -2.22 4.99 7.53
N LYS A 28 -1.54 3.99 8.08
CA LYS A 28 -0.40 4.15 9.00
C LYS A 28 0.95 3.87 8.33
N CYS A 29 0.98 3.57 7.04
CA CYS A 29 2.20 3.20 6.33
C CYS A 29 2.47 4.08 5.12
N CYS A 30 1.75 3.88 4.02
CA CYS A 30 1.96 4.66 2.79
C CYS A 30 1.14 5.95 2.78
N LEU A 31 -0.06 5.95 3.40
CA LEU A 31 -0.90 7.15 3.47
C LEU A 31 -0.56 8.03 4.69
N GLY A 32 -0.03 7.43 5.77
CA GLY A 32 0.30 8.10 7.02
C GLY A 32 1.68 8.74 7.04
N LYS A 33 2.44 8.64 5.93
CA LYS A 33 3.66 9.44 5.73
C LYS A 33 3.23 10.87 5.37
N GLY A 34 2.79 11.61 6.38
CA GLY A 34 2.58 13.05 6.30
C GLY A 34 3.93 13.78 6.16
N ARG A 35 4.33 14.01 4.92
CA ARG A 35 4.86 15.27 4.42
C ARG A 35 4.17 15.55 3.10
#